data_AF-A0A804IHH9-F1
#
_entry.id   AF-A0A804IHH9-F1
#
_cell.length_a   1.000
_cell.length_b   1.000
_cell.length_c   1.000
_cell.angle_alpha   90.00
_cell.angle_beta   90.00
_cell.angle_gamma   90.00
#
_symmetry.space_group_name_H-M   'P 1'
#
loop_
_entity.id
_entity.type
_entity.pdbx_description
1 polymer ?
#
loop_
_entity_poly.entity_id
_entity_poly.type
_entity_poly.pdbx_seq_one_letter_code
_entity_poly.pdbx_strand_id
1 'polypeptide(L)'
;MASWALPAPTTVVPTLSPSIDRPRSWNVAFVLFLGSNSPSPFVSSVSTSSVRSCGFRATRVRFAAAEDGWCPSSTSGLPAVDEAREAVVEILREFGASQEDSVYIAANSPCYVEMLVGNVQELDELGLWGSWNSEIVEENMDMSSLSFRKKVYYMAKSKGDKGVLPYLESIGVKLSSALLIARYLSSEKLRQLIDKVNFVSGILFPSSINKALIGRNARRMMMYLSIPVDEDVQSTLSFFEKMEARHGGLSMLGHKDASFPYLVESFPKLLLCSVEDHFKPLVGFLELLGVPEAGIATILLSFPPIIFCDIEKEIKPKLCAFSKGFEEKDIAKMLMKYPWILSTSIQENYEKILAFFNEKKVPKSSVDLAIRSWPHILGCSATKMKSMVEQFNEFGVKKKMLVPVITSSPQLLLKKPKEFQEVVSFMEEIGFDSKTIGRILCRCPEIFASSVDNTLRKKVNFLADFGVSRDCLLRVVRKYPEMLLLDTDNTLLPRMIFLMRVGLSKREVCSMICRFSPILGYSIEMVLKPKLDFLLRTMKKPLKEIVEYPRYFSYSLDKKIKPRFWVIHSRKLECSLKDMLSKNDDEFAQEYMGIGRFLVVPSVPPKDGS
;
A
#
# COMPACT_ATOMS: atom_id res chain seq x y z
N MET A 1 -6.85 -36.32 29.69
CA MET A 1 -7.14 -35.12 28.88
C MET A 1 -6.22 -33.99 29.35
N ALA A 2 -5.17 -33.69 28.59
CA ALA A 2 -4.37 -32.48 28.76
C ALA A 2 -3.76 -32.14 27.40
N SER A 3 -4.24 -31.05 26.81
CA SER A 3 -3.80 -30.50 25.53
C SER A 3 -2.40 -29.89 25.69
N TRP A 4 -1.37 -30.53 25.14
CA TRP A 4 -0.04 -29.94 25.06
C TRP A 4 -0.04 -28.87 23.97
N ALA A 5 -0.28 -27.62 24.39
CA ALA A 5 0.05 -26.44 23.60
C ALA A 5 1.56 -26.38 23.39
N LEU A 6 1.99 -26.38 22.14
CA LEU A 6 3.34 -25.98 21.76
C LEU A 6 3.59 -24.56 22.32
N PRO A 7 4.82 -24.22 22.76
CA PRO A 7 5.12 -22.84 23.13
C PRO A 7 4.82 -21.95 21.93
N ALA A 8 4.04 -20.90 22.15
CA ALA A 8 3.73 -19.91 21.14
C ALA A 8 5.05 -19.45 20.49
N PRO A 9 5.16 -19.44 19.15
CA PRO A 9 6.28 -18.80 18.52
C PRO A 9 6.28 -17.35 19.02
N THR A 10 7.41 -16.90 19.57
CA THR A 10 7.68 -15.47 19.75
C THR A 10 7.18 -14.78 18.49
N THR A 11 6.19 -13.90 18.65
CA THR A 11 5.59 -13.05 17.63
C THR A 11 6.64 -12.07 17.13
N VAL A 12 7.64 -12.59 16.42
CA VAL A 12 8.27 -11.85 15.34
C VAL A 12 7.25 -11.98 14.21
N VAL A 13 6.39 -10.97 14.09
CA VAL A 13 5.65 -10.74 12.85
C VAL A 13 6.69 -10.81 11.74
N PRO A 14 6.63 -11.77 10.81
CA PRO A 14 7.49 -11.73 9.65
C PRO A 14 7.08 -10.46 8.92
N THR A 15 7.89 -9.42 9.01
CA THR A 15 7.89 -8.37 8.00
C THR A 15 8.26 -9.09 6.72
N LEU A 16 7.24 -9.47 5.94
CA LEU A 16 7.39 -9.78 4.52
C LEU A 16 8.20 -8.63 3.94
N SER A 17 9.47 -8.91 3.64
CA SER A 17 10.26 -8.10 2.75
C SER A 17 9.42 -7.93 1.48
N PRO A 18 9.25 -6.70 0.97
CA PRO A 18 8.43 -6.47 -0.21
C PRO A 18 9.10 -7.19 -1.37
N SER A 19 8.60 -8.38 -1.72
CA SER A 19 8.90 -9.00 -2.99
C SER A 19 8.55 -7.97 -4.06
N ILE A 20 9.55 -7.63 -4.86
CA ILE A 20 9.44 -6.71 -5.99
C ILE A 20 8.48 -7.35 -6.98
N ASP A 21 7.19 -7.08 -6.84
CA ASP A 21 6.21 -7.26 -7.90
C ASP A 21 6.45 -6.14 -8.90
N ARG A 22 7.21 -6.43 -9.95
CA ARG A 22 7.06 -5.74 -11.23
C ARG A 22 5.96 -6.45 -12.00
N PRO A 23 4.72 -5.93 -12.07
CA PRO A 23 3.82 -6.35 -13.13
C PRO A 23 4.31 -5.75 -14.46
N ARG A 24 4.39 -6.61 -15.48
CA ARG A 24 4.59 -6.22 -16.87
C ARG A 24 3.54 -5.19 -17.29
N SER A 25 3.91 -4.28 -18.18
CA SER A 25 3.01 -3.35 -18.87
C SER A 25 1.93 -4.12 -19.64
N TRP A 26 0.66 -3.93 -19.29
CA TRP A 26 -0.47 -4.37 -20.10
C TRP A 26 -1.30 -3.15 -20.48
N ASN A 27 -1.27 -2.80 -21.76
CA ASN A 27 -2.25 -1.90 -22.37
C ASN A 27 -3.62 -2.60 -22.29
N VAL A 28 -4.58 -2.01 -21.56
CA VAL A 28 -5.97 -2.44 -21.59
C VAL A 28 -6.79 -1.30 -22.19
N ALA A 29 -7.14 -1.45 -23.46
CA ALA A 29 -8.22 -0.67 -24.07
C ALA A 29 -9.56 -1.19 -23.51
N PHE A 30 -10.28 -0.32 -22.81
CA PHE A 30 -11.67 -0.57 -22.41
C PHE A 30 -12.59 -0.29 -23.60
N VAL A 31 -13.20 -1.35 -24.15
CA VAL A 31 -14.30 -1.26 -25.12
C VAL A 31 -15.61 -1.25 -24.34
N LEU A 32 -16.35 -0.15 -24.40
CA LEU A 32 -17.71 -0.03 -23.86
C LEU A 32 -18.71 -0.71 -24.80
N PHE A 33 -19.42 -1.72 -24.29
CA PHE A 33 -20.64 -2.25 -24.89
C PHE A 33 -21.80 -1.28 -24.58
N LEU A 34 -22.37 -0.64 -25.60
CA LEU A 34 -23.68 0.02 -25.51
C LEU A 34 -24.67 -0.77 -26.36
N GLY A 35 -25.66 -1.35 -25.69
CA GLY A 35 -26.80 -2.01 -26.31
C GLY A 35 -27.83 -1.00 -26.79
N SER A 36 -28.26 -1.17 -28.04
CA SER A 36 -29.31 -0.44 -28.73
C SER A 36 -30.70 -0.71 -28.13
N ASN A 37 -31.52 0.33 -27.94
CA ASN A 37 -32.89 0.42 -28.45
C ASN A 37 -33.53 1.79 -28.13
N SER A 38 -34.01 2.43 -29.20
CA SER A 38 -34.79 3.67 -29.35
C SER A 38 -36.25 3.54 -28.83
N PRO A 39 -37.17 4.55 -28.93
CA PRO A 39 -37.09 5.86 -29.61
C PRO A 39 -37.62 7.09 -28.84
N SER A 40 -37.34 8.24 -29.44
CA SER A 40 -37.76 9.64 -29.18
C SER A 40 -39.24 9.90 -28.85
N PRO A 41 -39.55 11.09 -28.29
CA PRO A 41 -40.35 12.03 -29.09
C PRO A 41 -39.91 13.51 -29.04
N PHE A 42 -40.35 14.20 -30.09
CA PHE A 42 -40.41 15.64 -30.37
C PHE A 42 -40.81 16.54 -29.18
N VAL A 43 -40.19 17.73 -29.06
CA VAL A 43 -40.89 19.00 -28.76
C VAL A 43 -40.19 20.18 -29.47
N SER A 44 -41.04 21.03 -30.01
CA SER A 44 -40.88 22.19 -30.89
C SER A 44 -40.26 23.45 -30.29
N SER A 45 -39.66 24.21 -31.20
CA SER A 45 -39.29 25.63 -31.15
C SER A 45 -40.42 26.57 -30.71
N VAL A 46 -40.08 27.56 -29.86
CA VAL A 46 -40.85 28.79 -29.71
C VAL A 46 -39.92 29.99 -29.91
N SER A 47 -40.27 30.79 -30.91
CA SER A 47 -39.68 32.05 -31.32
C SER A 47 -39.97 33.15 -30.30
N THR A 48 -38.99 34.02 -30.02
CA THR A 48 -39.26 35.35 -29.44
C THR A 48 -38.54 36.43 -30.24
N SER A 49 -39.25 37.54 -30.31
CA SER A 49 -39.22 38.65 -31.26
C SER A 49 -38.01 39.58 -31.17
N SER A 50 -37.62 40.09 -32.33
CA SER A 50 -36.71 41.23 -32.51
C SER A 50 -37.34 42.54 -32.01
N VAL A 51 -36.61 43.30 -31.18
CA VAL A 51 -36.71 44.76 -31.08
C VAL A 51 -35.31 45.37 -31.15
N ARG A 52 -35.22 46.46 -31.90
CA ARG A 52 -34.01 47.12 -32.43
C ARG A 52 -33.16 47.85 -31.39
N SER A 53 -31.85 47.71 -31.57
CA SER A 53 -30.72 48.64 -31.40
C SER A 53 -30.86 49.91 -30.53
N CYS A 54 -29.95 50.04 -29.57
CA CYS A 54 -29.14 51.26 -29.44
C CYS A 54 -27.66 50.85 -29.27
N GLY A 55 -26.79 51.48 -30.05
CA GLY A 55 -25.45 50.96 -30.35
C GLY A 55 -24.36 51.43 -29.39
N PHE A 56 -23.41 50.53 -29.16
CA PHE A 56 -21.97 50.84 -29.08
C PHE A 56 -21.23 49.65 -29.69
N ARG A 57 -20.73 49.83 -30.93
CA ARG A 57 -19.80 48.86 -31.54
C ARG A 57 -18.41 49.11 -30.94
N ALA A 58 -18.09 48.41 -29.85
CA ALA A 58 -16.70 48.14 -29.50
C ALA A 58 -16.36 46.77 -30.10
N THR A 59 -15.59 46.76 -31.19
CA THR A 59 -15.05 45.55 -31.79
C THR A 59 -14.01 44.99 -30.82
N ARG A 60 -14.43 44.09 -29.92
CA ARG A 60 -13.52 43.41 -29.00
C ARG A 60 -12.69 42.42 -29.83
N VAL A 61 -11.41 42.73 -30.06
CA VAL A 61 -10.46 41.77 -30.65
C VAL A 61 -10.39 40.56 -29.72
N ARG A 62 -10.86 39.40 -30.18
CA ARG A 62 -10.72 38.14 -29.44
C ARG A 62 -9.32 37.61 -29.74
N PHE A 63 -8.45 37.63 -28.74
CA PHE A 63 -7.13 37.00 -28.82
C PHE A 63 -7.25 35.48 -28.86
N ALA A 64 -6.33 34.83 -29.57
CA ALA A 64 -6.27 33.38 -29.67
C ALA A 64 -6.10 32.75 -28.28
N ALA A 65 -6.91 31.72 -27.99
CA ALA A 65 -6.62 30.79 -26.92
C ALA A 65 -5.49 29.87 -27.40
N ALA A 66 -4.51 29.58 -26.53
CA ALA A 66 -3.39 28.70 -26.88
C ALA A 66 -3.92 27.38 -27.48
N GLU A 67 -3.59 27.12 -28.74
CA GLU A 67 -3.83 25.83 -29.39
C GLU A 67 -2.76 24.85 -28.93
N ASP A 68 -3.19 23.73 -28.34
CA ASP A 68 -2.30 22.64 -27.94
C ASP A 68 -1.72 21.97 -29.18
N GLY A 69 -0.41 22.15 -29.43
CA GLY A 69 0.34 21.26 -30.31
C GLY A 69 1.34 21.89 -31.26
N TRP A 70 2.29 22.70 -30.77
CA TRP A 70 3.62 22.83 -31.39
C TRP A 70 4.53 23.64 -30.45
N CYS A 71 5.68 23.09 -30.04
CA CYS A 71 6.79 23.92 -29.55
C CYS A 71 7.74 24.12 -30.73
N PRO A 72 7.83 25.32 -31.34
CA PRO A 72 8.86 25.57 -32.34
C PRO A 72 10.18 25.71 -31.59
N SER A 73 11.02 24.70 -31.69
CA SER A 73 12.45 24.87 -31.50
C SER A 73 13.00 25.75 -32.63
N SER A 74 12.90 27.07 -32.48
CA SER A 74 13.58 28.03 -33.35
C SER A 74 14.13 29.19 -32.53
N THR A 75 15.44 29.11 -32.31
CA THR A 75 16.35 30.04 -31.65
C THR A 75 16.52 31.36 -32.42
N SER A 76 15.47 32.20 -32.45
CA SER A 76 15.57 33.58 -32.97
C SER A 76 14.98 34.67 -32.05
N GLY A 77 14.66 34.38 -30.79
CA GLY A 77 13.92 35.30 -29.90
C GLY A 77 14.46 35.52 -28.49
N LEU A 78 15.70 35.12 -28.17
CA LEU A 78 16.25 35.17 -26.80
C LEU A 78 16.12 36.56 -26.10
N PRO A 79 16.44 37.70 -26.75
CA PRO A 79 16.33 39.00 -26.09
C PRO A 79 14.89 39.40 -25.74
N ALA A 80 13.93 39.08 -26.60
CA ALA A 80 12.51 39.42 -26.40
C ALA A 80 11.89 38.61 -25.26
N VAL A 81 12.28 37.34 -25.11
CA VAL A 81 11.83 36.49 -24.00
C VAL A 81 12.42 36.97 -22.67
N ASP A 82 13.68 37.40 -22.64
CA ASP A 82 14.30 37.95 -21.44
C ASP A 82 13.67 39.29 -21.03
N GLU A 83 13.41 40.19 -21.97
CA GLU A 83 12.66 41.43 -21.73
C GLU A 83 11.24 41.16 -21.22
N ALA A 84 10.57 40.14 -21.76
CA ALA A 84 9.23 39.75 -21.32
C ALA A 84 9.24 39.16 -19.90
N ARG A 85 10.25 38.36 -19.55
CA ARG A 85 10.43 37.84 -18.18
C ARG A 85 10.61 38.98 -17.18
N GLU A 86 11.43 39.96 -17.50
CA GLU A 86 11.63 41.15 -16.66
C GLU A 86 10.34 41.96 -16.46
N ALA A 87 9.51 42.11 -17.50
CA ALA A 87 8.19 42.73 -17.38
C ALA A 87 7.26 41.92 -16.46
N VAL A 88 7.27 40.59 -16.55
CA VAL A 88 6.49 39.71 -15.68
C VAL A 88 6.97 39.80 -14.22
N VAL A 89 8.28 39.86 -13.98
CA VAL A 89 8.84 40.07 -12.63
C VAL A 89 8.33 41.36 -12.01
N GLU A 90 8.30 42.45 -12.78
CA GLU A 90 7.80 43.76 -12.33
C GLU A 90 6.33 43.69 -11.90
N ILE A 91 5.48 43.03 -12.70
CA ILE A 91 4.05 42.85 -12.40
C ILE A 91 3.81 41.99 -11.17
N LEU A 92 4.55 40.89 -11.04
CA LEU A 92 4.42 39.99 -9.89
C LEU A 92 4.75 40.73 -8.58
N ARG A 93 5.75 41.61 -8.60
CA ARG A 93 6.10 42.47 -7.47
C ARG A 93 5.00 43.48 -7.14
N GLU A 94 4.37 44.09 -8.15
CA GLU A 94 3.22 44.98 -7.93
C GLU A 94 2.05 44.25 -7.23
N PHE A 95 1.83 42.98 -7.56
CA PHE A 95 0.82 42.14 -6.90
C PHE A 95 1.29 41.53 -5.57
N GLY A 96 2.48 41.90 -5.09
CA GLY A 96 2.97 41.60 -3.75
C GLY A 96 3.85 40.36 -3.62
N ALA A 97 4.29 39.75 -4.73
CA ALA A 97 5.31 38.69 -4.66
C ALA A 97 6.67 39.24 -4.25
N SER A 98 7.50 38.42 -3.58
CA SER A 98 8.87 38.83 -3.24
C SER A 98 9.74 38.91 -4.50
N GLN A 99 10.92 39.53 -4.41
CA GLN A 99 11.86 39.56 -5.54
C GLN A 99 12.25 38.14 -5.96
N GLU A 100 12.52 37.25 -5.01
CA GLU A 100 12.91 35.86 -5.27
C GLU A 100 11.77 35.08 -5.93
N ASP A 101 10.55 35.18 -5.36
CA ASP A 101 9.36 34.51 -5.91
C ASP A 101 9.08 34.99 -7.33
N SER A 102 9.17 36.31 -7.58
CA SER A 102 8.86 36.90 -8.89
C SER A 102 9.80 36.40 -9.98
N VAL A 103 11.10 36.35 -9.68
CA VAL A 103 12.13 35.81 -10.59
C VAL A 103 11.90 34.33 -10.84
N TYR A 104 11.62 33.55 -9.79
CA TYR A 104 11.33 32.12 -9.92
C TYR A 104 10.09 31.87 -10.78
N ILE A 105 8.99 32.58 -10.52
CA ILE A 105 7.72 32.43 -11.24
C ILE A 105 7.89 32.77 -12.71
N ALA A 106 8.52 33.90 -13.03
CA ALA A 106 8.76 34.31 -14.41
C ALA A 106 9.66 33.31 -15.17
N ALA A 107 10.67 32.74 -14.49
CA ALA A 107 11.55 31.75 -15.08
C ALA A 107 10.85 30.40 -15.36
N ASN A 108 9.85 30.04 -14.55
CA ASN A 108 9.12 28.77 -14.61
C ASN A 108 7.72 28.88 -15.24
N SER A 109 7.41 29.99 -15.92
CA SER A 109 6.15 30.16 -16.67
C SER A 109 6.38 30.46 -18.17
N PRO A 110 7.13 29.60 -18.89
CA PRO A 110 7.52 29.86 -20.28
C PRO A 110 6.33 30.03 -21.23
N CYS A 111 5.27 29.24 -21.09
CA CYS A 111 4.10 29.33 -21.97
C CYS A 111 3.32 30.62 -21.75
N TYR A 112 3.22 31.10 -20.51
CA TYR A 112 2.64 32.42 -20.23
C TYR A 112 3.47 33.54 -20.85
N VAL A 113 4.79 33.49 -20.70
CA VAL A 113 5.71 34.48 -21.28
C VAL A 113 5.64 34.47 -22.80
N GLU A 114 5.68 33.29 -23.43
CA GLU A 114 5.55 33.12 -24.88
C GLU A 114 4.20 33.62 -25.40
N MET A 115 3.11 33.35 -24.68
CA MET A 115 1.79 33.89 -25.01
C MET A 115 1.81 35.43 -25.01
N LEU A 116 2.45 36.07 -24.04
CA LEU A 116 2.55 37.53 -24.01
C LEU A 116 3.40 38.07 -25.17
N VAL A 117 4.56 37.46 -25.40
CA VAL A 117 5.46 37.82 -26.51
C VAL A 117 4.73 37.71 -27.85
N GLY A 118 4.02 36.61 -28.11
CA GLY A 118 3.25 36.40 -29.33
C GLY A 118 2.15 37.45 -29.52
N ASN A 119 1.38 37.75 -28.47
CA ASN A 119 0.33 38.79 -28.55
C ASN A 119 0.92 40.18 -28.83
N VAL A 120 2.08 40.53 -28.26
CA VAL A 120 2.75 41.82 -28.50
C VAL A 120 3.30 41.90 -29.92
N GLN A 121 3.96 40.83 -30.40
CA GLN A 121 4.50 40.74 -31.76
C GLN A 121 3.38 40.84 -32.80
N GLU A 122 2.27 40.13 -32.59
CA GLU A 122 1.10 40.20 -33.49
C GLU A 122 0.54 41.62 -33.58
N LEU A 123 0.43 42.34 -32.46
CA LEU A 123 -0.04 43.72 -32.47
C LEU A 123 0.96 44.70 -33.10
N ASP A 124 2.26 44.47 -32.93
CA ASP A 124 3.32 45.25 -33.58
C ASP A 124 3.33 45.03 -35.10
N GLU A 125 3.25 43.78 -35.56
CA GLU A 125 3.22 43.43 -36.99
C GLU A 125 1.98 43.97 -37.69
N LEU A 126 0.82 43.92 -37.03
CA LEU A 126 -0.45 44.38 -37.59
C LEU A 126 -0.72 45.88 -37.36
N GLY A 127 0.13 46.57 -36.58
CA GLY A 127 -0.05 47.99 -36.24
C GLY A 127 -1.34 48.27 -35.45
N LEU A 128 -1.86 47.29 -34.72
CA LEU A 128 -3.20 47.33 -34.12
C LEU A 128 -3.25 47.91 -32.71
N TRP A 129 -2.14 48.45 -32.19
CA TRP A 129 -2.11 49.08 -30.87
C TRP A 129 -3.11 50.22 -30.70
N GLY A 130 -3.40 50.99 -31.76
CA GLY A 130 -4.43 52.03 -31.72
C GLY A 130 -5.87 51.51 -31.59
N SER A 131 -6.11 50.23 -31.86
CA SER A 131 -7.39 49.53 -31.68
C SER A 131 -7.40 48.65 -30.43
N TRP A 132 -6.28 48.54 -29.72
CA TRP A 132 -6.16 47.77 -28.50
C TRP A 132 -6.75 48.56 -27.34
N ASN A 133 -7.98 48.22 -26.96
CA ASN A 133 -8.68 48.89 -25.88
C ASN A 133 -8.46 48.16 -24.55
N SER A 134 -7.74 48.81 -23.62
CA SER A 134 -7.59 48.36 -22.25
C SER A 134 -7.93 49.50 -21.30
N GLU A 135 -8.83 49.26 -20.35
CA GLU A 135 -9.26 50.21 -19.31
C GLU A 135 -8.11 50.68 -18.39
N ILE A 136 -6.90 50.14 -18.56
CA ILE A 136 -5.73 50.35 -17.70
C ILE A 136 -4.73 51.35 -18.31
N VAL A 137 -4.85 51.66 -19.60
CA VAL A 137 -3.94 52.57 -20.32
C VAL A 137 -4.51 53.98 -20.23
N GLU A 138 -3.69 54.96 -19.85
CA GLU A 138 -4.08 56.37 -19.84
C GLU A 138 -4.50 56.84 -21.24
N GLU A 139 -5.57 57.64 -21.35
CA GLU A 139 -6.23 58.03 -22.62
C GLU A 139 -5.29 58.70 -23.67
N ASN A 140 -4.07 59.08 -23.29
CA ASN A 140 -3.08 59.75 -24.16
C ASN A 140 -1.76 58.97 -24.36
N MET A 141 -1.67 57.71 -23.92
CA MET A 141 -0.44 56.92 -24.04
C MET A 141 -0.33 56.23 -25.41
N ASP A 142 0.67 56.63 -26.22
CA ASP A 142 0.98 55.95 -27.49
C ASP A 142 1.73 54.63 -27.26
N MET A 143 0.97 53.54 -27.20
CA MET A 143 1.47 52.18 -27.04
C MET A 143 2.47 51.75 -28.12
N SER A 144 2.37 52.30 -29.34
CA SER A 144 3.25 51.92 -30.45
C SER A 144 4.70 52.39 -30.26
N SER A 145 4.88 53.51 -29.56
CA SER A 145 6.18 54.14 -29.24
C SER A 145 6.92 53.51 -28.05
N LEU A 146 6.27 52.62 -27.29
CA LEU A 146 6.84 52.02 -26.08
C LEU A 146 7.88 50.94 -26.41
N SER A 147 8.85 50.76 -25.52
CA SER A 147 9.77 49.61 -25.56
C SER A 147 9.01 48.28 -25.47
N PHE A 148 9.54 47.22 -26.09
CA PHE A 148 8.94 45.89 -26.08
C PHE A 148 8.59 45.40 -24.66
N ARG A 149 9.53 45.51 -23.71
CA ARG A 149 9.28 45.26 -22.27
C ARG A 149 8.02 45.96 -21.72
N LYS A 150 7.85 47.25 -21.99
CA LYS A 150 6.67 48.03 -21.53
C LYS A 150 5.38 47.58 -22.21
N LYS A 151 5.42 47.22 -23.49
CA LYS A 151 4.27 46.64 -24.20
C LYS A 151 3.84 45.31 -23.56
N VAL A 152 4.79 44.44 -23.25
CA VAL A 152 4.55 43.18 -22.52
C VAL A 152 3.95 43.47 -21.13
N TYR A 153 4.48 44.46 -20.42
CA TYR A 153 3.97 44.86 -19.11
C TYR A 153 2.47 45.24 -19.17
N TYR A 154 2.09 46.15 -20.06
CA TYR A 154 0.68 46.56 -20.17
C TYR A 154 -0.22 45.44 -20.69
N MET A 155 0.27 44.57 -21.58
CA MET A 155 -0.44 43.39 -22.06
C MET A 155 -0.75 42.39 -20.93
N ALA A 156 0.22 42.13 -20.07
CA ALA A 156 0.02 41.28 -18.91
C ALA A 156 -0.95 41.92 -17.90
N LYS A 157 -0.82 43.23 -17.67
CA LYS A 157 -1.73 43.98 -16.79
C LYS A 157 -3.18 43.95 -17.29
N SER A 158 -3.39 44.08 -18.61
CA SER A 158 -4.73 44.05 -19.22
C SER A 158 -5.44 42.71 -19.11
N LYS A 159 -4.72 41.60 -18.91
CA LYS A 159 -5.33 40.27 -18.70
C LYS A 159 -6.07 40.19 -17.36
N GLY A 160 -5.75 41.05 -16.40
CA GLY A 160 -6.45 41.12 -15.11
C GLY A 160 -6.27 39.86 -14.24
N ASP A 161 -5.28 39.02 -14.53
CA ASP A 161 -5.02 37.76 -13.83
C ASP A 161 -4.34 37.93 -12.47
N LYS A 162 -3.93 39.16 -12.12
CA LYS A 162 -3.26 39.53 -10.87
C LYS A 162 -2.01 38.68 -10.56
N GLY A 163 -1.33 38.18 -11.60
CA GLY A 163 -0.16 37.31 -11.47
C GLY A 163 -0.47 35.86 -11.12
N VAL A 164 -1.75 35.45 -11.06
CA VAL A 164 -2.15 34.08 -10.70
C VAL A 164 -1.84 33.08 -11.82
N LEU A 165 -2.02 33.47 -13.09
CA LEU A 165 -1.73 32.59 -14.23
C LEU A 165 -0.26 32.17 -14.31
N PRO A 166 0.73 33.09 -14.35
CA PRO A 166 2.13 32.70 -14.38
C PRO A 166 2.52 31.93 -13.11
N TYR A 167 1.89 32.24 -11.96
CA TYR A 167 2.12 31.50 -10.74
C TYR A 167 1.65 30.03 -10.82
N LEU A 168 0.43 29.78 -11.31
CA LEU A 168 -0.09 28.42 -11.48
C LEU A 168 0.76 27.61 -12.45
N GLU A 169 1.24 28.23 -13.53
CA GLU A 169 2.17 27.58 -14.46
C GLU A 169 3.51 27.26 -13.78
N SER A 170 4.04 28.16 -12.94
CA SER A 170 5.31 27.95 -12.22
C SER A 170 5.30 26.79 -11.23
N ILE A 171 4.11 26.37 -10.77
CA ILE A 171 3.94 25.17 -9.94
C ILE A 171 3.60 23.93 -10.78
N GLY A 172 3.69 24.02 -12.11
CA GLY A 172 3.56 22.93 -13.08
C GLY A 172 2.16 22.69 -13.64
N VAL A 173 1.16 23.53 -13.30
CA VAL A 173 -0.20 23.39 -13.84
C VAL A 173 -0.20 23.84 -15.30
N LYS A 174 -0.85 23.09 -16.18
CA LYS A 174 -0.94 23.47 -17.60
C LYS A 174 -1.64 24.82 -17.75
N LEU A 175 -1.17 25.66 -18.67
CA LEU A 175 -1.73 27.00 -18.90
C LEU A 175 -3.25 26.96 -19.19
N SER A 176 -3.74 25.96 -19.94
CA SER A 176 -5.17 25.78 -20.22
C SER A 176 -5.99 25.48 -18.96
N SER A 177 -5.47 24.66 -18.05
CA SER A 177 -6.07 24.40 -16.74
C SER A 177 -5.94 25.61 -15.81
N ALA A 178 -4.79 26.30 -15.83
CA ALA A 178 -4.55 27.51 -15.05
C ALA A 178 -5.57 28.61 -15.37
N LEU A 179 -5.95 28.78 -16.65
CA LEU A 179 -6.99 29.72 -17.07
C LEU A 179 -8.36 29.44 -16.43
N LEU A 180 -8.71 28.17 -16.25
CA LEU A 180 -9.95 27.78 -15.57
C LEU A 180 -9.84 27.99 -14.06
N ILE A 181 -8.73 27.57 -13.46
CA ILE A 181 -8.49 27.63 -12.02
C ILE A 181 -8.38 29.08 -11.54
N ALA A 182 -7.71 29.96 -12.29
CA ALA A 182 -7.52 31.37 -11.93
C ALA A 182 -8.84 32.12 -11.73
N ARG A 183 -9.92 31.73 -12.43
CA ARG A 183 -11.26 32.31 -12.23
C ARG A 183 -11.78 32.07 -10.81
N TYR A 184 -11.52 30.89 -10.26
CA TYR A 184 -11.89 30.54 -8.88
C TYR A 184 -11.06 31.27 -7.83
N LEU A 185 -9.85 31.73 -8.20
CA LEU A 185 -8.90 32.41 -7.32
C LEU A 185 -8.96 33.94 -7.42
N SER A 186 -9.94 34.50 -8.12
CA SER A 186 -10.03 35.93 -8.41
C SER A 186 -10.08 36.83 -7.16
N SER A 187 -10.51 36.29 -6.02
CA SER A 187 -10.55 36.94 -4.70
C SER A 187 -9.26 36.81 -3.90
N GLU A 188 -8.37 35.87 -4.22
CA GLU A 188 -7.13 35.63 -3.49
C GLU A 188 -6.05 36.63 -3.88
N LYS A 189 -5.24 37.06 -2.91
CA LYS A 189 -4.05 37.87 -3.18
C LYS A 189 -2.87 36.96 -3.52
N LEU A 190 -2.06 37.33 -4.51
CA LEU A 190 -0.93 36.53 -4.99
C LEU A 190 0.01 36.10 -3.85
N ARG A 191 0.41 37.03 -2.97
CA ARG A 191 1.27 36.71 -1.83
C ARG A 191 0.70 35.64 -0.92
N GLN A 192 -0.58 35.79 -0.55
CA GLN A 192 -1.27 34.84 0.34
C GLN A 192 -1.40 33.46 -0.33
N LEU A 193 -1.61 33.44 -1.65
CA LEU A 193 -1.67 32.22 -2.43
C LEU A 193 -0.31 31.50 -2.49
N ILE A 194 0.80 32.25 -2.66
CA ILE A 194 2.16 31.71 -2.62
C ILE A 194 2.45 31.07 -1.25
N ASP A 195 2.22 31.82 -0.16
CA ASP A 195 2.47 31.34 1.20
C ASP A 195 1.61 30.10 1.52
N LYS A 196 0.33 30.10 1.09
CA LYS A 196 -0.61 28.98 1.24
C LYS A 196 -0.12 27.72 0.51
N VAL A 197 0.26 27.83 -0.75
CA VAL A 197 0.76 26.69 -1.54
C VAL A 197 2.06 26.16 -0.97
N ASN A 198 2.97 27.02 -0.52
CA ASN A 198 4.20 26.60 0.14
C ASN A 198 3.90 25.78 1.39
N PHE A 199 2.97 26.25 2.23
CA PHE A 199 2.53 25.52 3.42
C PHE A 199 1.88 24.16 3.08
N VAL A 200 0.87 24.15 2.21
CA VAL A 200 0.13 22.94 1.83
C VAL A 200 1.06 21.93 1.15
N SER A 201 1.95 22.37 0.26
CA SER A 201 2.92 21.48 -0.38
C SER A 201 3.93 20.91 0.61
N GLY A 202 4.30 21.65 1.67
CA GLY A 202 5.14 21.16 2.75
C GLY A 202 4.51 19.99 3.52
N ILE A 203 3.21 20.07 3.82
CA ILE A 203 2.45 19.00 4.50
C ILE A 203 2.25 17.79 3.57
N LEU A 204 1.94 18.02 2.30
CA LEU A 204 1.67 16.94 1.35
C LEU A 204 2.93 16.21 0.90
N PHE A 205 4.08 16.88 0.88
CA PHE A 205 5.34 16.32 0.38
C PHE A 205 6.52 16.52 1.34
N PRO A 206 6.43 16.03 2.60
CA PRO A 206 7.54 16.13 3.54
C PRO A 206 8.71 15.25 3.09
N SER A 207 9.92 15.59 3.54
CA SER A 207 11.14 14.83 3.19
C SER A 207 11.10 13.37 3.69
N SER A 208 10.34 13.10 4.77
CA SER A 208 10.17 11.79 5.39
C SER A 208 9.11 10.89 4.74
N ILE A 209 8.45 11.36 3.67
CA ILE A 209 7.33 10.65 3.04
C ILE A 209 7.72 9.27 2.47
N ASN A 210 6.92 8.24 2.76
CA ASN A 210 7.11 6.92 2.17
C ASN A 210 6.46 6.83 0.77
N LYS A 211 7.16 7.35 -0.23
CA LYS A 211 6.71 7.44 -1.64
C LYS A 211 6.26 6.09 -2.20
N ALA A 212 6.99 5.02 -1.88
CA ALA A 212 6.70 3.67 -2.38
C ALA A 212 5.41 3.08 -1.78
N LEU A 213 5.10 3.40 -0.53
CA LEU A 213 3.91 2.90 0.16
C LEU A 213 2.62 3.51 -0.43
N ILE A 214 2.62 4.81 -0.68
CA ILE A 214 1.46 5.55 -1.24
C ILE A 214 1.04 4.93 -2.58
N GLY A 215 1.99 4.86 -3.53
CA GLY A 215 1.71 4.28 -4.85
C GLY A 215 1.31 2.82 -4.80
N ARG A 216 1.82 2.04 -3.83
CA ARG A 216 1.42 0.64 -3.64
C ARG A 216 -0.02 0.52 -3.13
N ASN A 217 -0.42 1.35 -2.17
CA ASN A 217 -1.79 1.32 -1.63
C ASN A 217 -2.78 1.82 -2.69
N ALA A 218 -2.48 2.89 -3.42
CA ALA A 218 -3.28 3.38 -4.54
C ALA A 218 -3.52 2.30 -5.60
N ARG A 219 -2.46 1.62 -6.05
CA ARG A 219 -2.57 0.49 -7.00
C ARG A 219 -3.45 -0.64 -6.48
N ARG A 220 -3.28 -1.01 -5.20
CA ARG A 220 -4.10 -2.08 -4.59
C ARG A 220 -5.56 -1.67 -4.48
N MET A 221 -5.83 -0.42 -4.11
CA MET A 221 -7.19 0.12 -4.12
C MET A 221 -7.81 -0.02 -5.50
N MET A 222 -7.18 0.52 -6.56
CA MET A 222 -7.69 0.41 -7.93
C MET A 222 -7.86 -1.04 -8.40
N MET A 223 -6.92 -1.93 -8.08
CA MET A 223 -6.96 -3.33 -8.49
C MET A 223 -8.11 -4.12 -7.84
N TYR A 224 -8.40 -3.85 -6.56
CA TYR A 224 -9.32 -4.66 -5.76
C TYR A 224 -10.70 -4.03 -5.57
N LEU A 225 -10.84 -2.73 -5.84
CA LEU A 225 -12.12 -2.05 -5.82
C LEU A 225 -13.06 -2.69 -6.84
N SER A 226 -14.25 -3.08 -6.39
CA SER A 226 -15.24 -3.73 -7.24
C SER A 226 -16.68 -3.49 -6.83
N ILE A 227 -16.91 -2.42 -6.10
CA ILE A 227 -18.23 -1.95 -5.71
C ILE A 227 -18.55 -0.65 -6.48
N PRO A 228 -19.83 -0.28 -6.61
CA PRO A 228 -20.19 1.08 -6.97
C PRO A 228 -19.59 2.06 -5.97
N VAL A 229 -19.10 3.19 -6.46
CA VAL A 229 -18.40 4.19 -5.65
C VAL A 229 -19.17 5.51 -5.59
N ASP A 230 -18.94 6.27 -4.54
CA ASP A 230 -19.41 7.65 -4.41
C ASP A 230 -18.46 8.64 -5.10
N GLU A 231 -18.88 9.91 -5.16
CA GLU A 231 -18.15 11.00 -5.81
C GLU A 231 -16.74 11.21 -5.24
N ASP A 232 -16.54 11.00 -3.94
CA ASP A 232 -15.24 11.17 -3.30
C ASP A 232 -14.24 10.12 -3.81
N VAL A 233 -14.65 8.84 -3.84
CA VAL A 233 -13.80 7.79 -4.39
C VAL A 233 -13.63 7.96 -5.90
N GLN A 234 -14.69 8.34 -6.63
CA GLN A 234 -14.64 8.54 -8.08
C GLN A 234 -13.67 9.67 -8.49
N SER A 235 -13.70 10.81 -7.79
CA SER A 235 -12.76 11.92 -8.01
C SER A 235 -11.32 11.49 -7.69
N THR A 236 -11.11 10.67 -6.66
CA THR A 236 -9.81 10.10 -6.34
C THR A 236 -9.29 9.15 -7.43
N LEU A 237 -10.16 8.30 -7.99
CA LEU A 237 -9.81 7.42 -9.11
C LEU A 237 -9.43 8.21 -10.36
N SER A 238 -10.19 9.26 -10.70
CA SER A 238 -9.86 10.14 -11.83
C SER A 238 -8.47 10.80 -11.65
N PHE A 239 -8.15 11.22 -10.44
CA PHE A 239 -6.81 11.72 -10.11
C PHE A 239 -5.73 10.64 -10.31
N PHE A 240 -5.98 9.41 -9.86
CA PHE A 240 -5.04 8.30 -10.05
C PHE A 240 -4.86 7.90 -11.51
N GLU A 241 -5.91 7.92 -12.32
CA GLU A 241 -5.83 7.65 -13.76
C GLU A 241 -4.95 8.67 -14.47
N LYS A 242 -5.09 9.97 -14.14
CA LYS A 242 -4.19 11.02 -14.65
C LYS A 242 -2.74 10.76 -14.29
N MET A 243 -2.48 10.29 -13.06
CA MET A 243 -1.14 9.93 -12.60
C MET A 243 -0.61 8.67 -13.27
N GLU A 244 -1.45 7.65 -13.49
CA GLU A 244 -1.07 6.38 -14.13
C GLU A 244 -0.70 6.56 -15.62
N ALA A 245 -1.33 7.52 -16.30
CA ALA A 245 -1.01 7.88 -17.68
C ALA A 245 0.39 8.49 -17.88
N ARG A 246 1.14 8.78 -16.81
CA ARG A 246 2.47 9.42 -16.87
C ARG A 246 3.61 8.43 -16.73
N HIS A 247 4.80 8.84 -17.16
CA HIS A 247 6.02 8.09 -16.92
C HIS A 247 6.27 7.93 -15.41
N GLY A 248 6.42 6.70 -14.93
CA GLY A 248 6.51 6.37 -13.51
C GLY A 248 5.15 6.10 -12.82
N GLY A 249 4.02 6.47 -13.44
CA GLY A 249 2.67 6.17 -12.96
C GLY A 249 2.42 6.55 -11.49
N LEU A 250 1.66 5.71 -10.77
CA LEU A 250 1.34 5.91 -9.34
C LEU A 250 2.55 5.87 -8.40
N SER A 251 3.73 5.47 -8.85
CA SER A 251 4.94 5.59 -8.00
C SER A 251 5.36 7.05 -7.79
N MET A 252 4.88 7.96 -8.64
CA MET A 252 5.18 9.39 -8.58
C MET A 252 4.29 10.16 -7.59
N LEU A 253 3.27 9.54 -6.98
CA LEU A 253 2.33 10.22 -6.07
C LEU A 253 3.03 10.93 -4.90
N GLY A 254 4.15 10.40 -4.40
CA GLY A 254 4.92 11.03 -3.32
C GLY A 254 5.94 12.08 -3.77
N HIS A 255 5.96 12.46 -5.04
CA HIS A 255 6.90 13.45 -5.60
C HIS A 255 6.16 14.76 -5.88
N LYS A 256 6.59 15.86 -5.25
CA LYS A 256 5.95 17.19 -5.36
C LYS A 256 5.81 17.63 -6.82
N ASP A 257 6.93 17.73 -7.54
CA ASP A 257 6.98 18.29 -8.90
C ASP A 257 6.15 17.45 -9.90
N ALA A 258 5.96 16.17 -9.61
CA ALA A 258 5.19 15.28 -10.45
C ALA A 258 3.70 15.26 -10.07
N SER A 259 3.36 15.21 -8.77
CA SER A 259 1.99 14.95 -8.32
C SER A 259 1.19 16.20 -7.99
N PHE A 260 1.84 17.28 -7.52
CA PHE A 260 1.13 18.48 -7.07
C PHE A 260 0.36 19.20 -8.19
N PRO A 261 0.88 19.35 -9.43
CA PRO A 261 0.12 19.95 -10.52
C PRO A 261 -1.19 19.23 -10.79
N TYR A 262 -1.16 17.89 -10.88
CA TYR A 262 -2.36 17.09 -11.16
C TYR A 262 -3.33 17.07 -9.98
N LEU A 263 -2.80 17.16 -8.75
CA LEU A 263 -3.63 17.32 -7.57
C LEU A 263 -4.40 18.63 -7.63
N VAL A 264 -3.74 19.75 -7.98
CA VAL A 264 -4.37 21.05 -8.16
C VAL A 264 -5.36 21.04 -9.33
N GLU A 265 -5.02 20.42 -10.46
CA GLU A 265 -5.93 20.27 -11.60
C GLU A 265 -7.17 19.42 -11.26
N SER A 266 -7.04 18.42 -10.39
CA SER A 266 -8.14 17.50 -10.05
C SER A 266 -8.96 18.01 -8.87
N PHE A 267 -8.34 18.78 -7.96
CA PHE A 267 -8.98 19.37 -6.80
C PHE A 267 -8.63 20.87 -6.66
N PRO A 268 -9.09 21.75 -7.55
CA PRO A 268 -8.75 23.19 -7.49
C PRO A 268 -9.15 23.87 -6.17
N LYS A 269 -10.18 23.36 -5.51
CA LYS A 269 -10.65 23.82 -4.19
C LYS A 269 -9.56 23.74 -3.11
N LEU A 270 -8.54 22.91 -3.30
CA LEU A 270 -7.35 22.83 -2.44
C LEU A 270 -6.73 24.20 -2.17
N LEU A 271 -6.73 25.08 -3.19
CA LEU A 271 -6.14 26.41 -3.12
C LEU A 271 -7.03 27.44 -2.38
N LEU A 272 -8.29 27.09 -2.10
CA LEU A 272 -9.25 27.93 -1.38
C LEU A 272 -9.37 27.56 0.11
N CYS A 273 -8.88 26.41 0.52
CA CYS A 273 -8.96 25.97 1.91
C CYS A 273 -8.14 26.89 2.84
N SER A 274 -8.72 27.22 4.00
CA SER A 274 -8.01 27.98 5.05
C SER A 274 -6.89 27.12 5.64
N VAL A 275 -5.68 27.71 5.73
CA VAL A 275 -4.53 27.05 6.36
C VAL A 275 -4.75 26.93 7.86
N GLU A 276 -5.15 28.03 8.49
CA GLU A 276 -5.28 28.14 9.94
C GLU A 276 -6.53 27.45 10.47
N ASP A 277 -7.67 27.65 9.80
CA ASP A 277 -8.97 27.19 10.33
C ASP A 277 -9.36 25.79 9.87
N HIS A 278 -8.64 25.22 8.89
CA HIS A 278 -9.01 23.93 8.31
C HIS A 278 -7.84 22.95 8.21
N PHE A 279 -6.78 23.28 7.47
CA PHE A 279 -5.65 22.36 7.27
C PHE A 279 -4.93 22.00 8.58
N LYS A 280 -4.57 23.00 9.39
CA LYS A 280 -3.91 22.75 10.68
C LYS A 280 -4.78 21.91 11.63
N PRO A 281 -6.08 22.23 11.83
CA PRO A 281 -6.99 21.35 12.57
C PRO A 281 -7.09 19.93 12.03
N LEU A 282 -7.14 19.74 10.70
CA LEU A 282 -7.20 18.41 10.09
C LEU A 282 -5.94 17.59 10.38
N VAL A 283 -4.76 18.21 10.24
CA VAL A 283 -3.47 17.58 10.56
C VAL A 283 -3.44 17.22 12.05
N GLY A 284 -3.75 18.16 12.94
CA GLY A 284 -3.79 17.93 14.38
C GLY A 284 -4.79 16.84 14.78
N PHE A 285 -5.93 16.77 14.11
CA PHE A 285 -6.91 15.70 14.32
C PHE A 285 -6.34 14.32 13.95
N LEU A 286 -5.66 14.19 12.81
CA LEU A 286 -5.03 12.93 12.41
C LEU A 286 -3.89 12.53 13.36
N GLU A 287 -3.13 13.48 13.87
CA GLU A 287 -2.11 13.24 14.90
C GLU A 287 -2.72 12.74 16.20
N LEU A 288 -3.84 13.35 16.65
CA LEU A 288 -4.58 12.91 17.84
C LEU A 288 -5.14 11.48 17.70
N LEU A 289 -5.48 11.05 16.48
CA LEU A 289 -5.85 9.66 16.20
C LEU A 289 -4.67 8.68 16.28
N GLY A 290 -3.43 9.18 16.33
CA GLY A 290 -2.20 8.38 16.39
C GLY A 290 -1.56 8.13 15.02
N VAL A 291 -1.89 8.94 14.00
CA VAL A 291 -1.19 8.90 12.70
C VAL A 291 0.15 9.63 12.87
N PRO A 292 1.29 9.02 12.49
CA PRO A 292 2.58 9.71 12.52
C PRO A 292 2.63 10.78 11.43
N GLU A 293 3.40 11.85 11.65
CA GLU A 293 3.56 12.98 10.72
C GLU A 293 3.84 12.54 9.27
N ALA A 294 4.82 11.64 9.06
CA ALA A 294 5.15 11.09 7.75
C ALA A 294 3.99 10.33 7.05
N GLY A 295 3.00 9.93 7.85
CA GLY A 295 1.81 9.22 7.41
C GLY A 295 0.62 10.10 7.04
N ILE A 296 0.57 11.34 7.52
CA ILE A 296 -0.50 12.28 7.20
C ILE A 296 -0.52 12.56 5.70
N ALA A 297 0.64 12.87 5.12
CA ALA A 297 0.81 13.01 3.67
C ALA A 297 0.31 11.78 2.88
N THR A 298 0.53 10.57 3.42
CA THR A 298 0.08 9.32 2.79
C THR A 298 -1.45 9.26 2.71
N ILE A 299 -2.14 9.67 3.77
CA ILE A 299 -3.60 9.72 3.83
C ILE A 299 -4.14 10.77 2.85
N LEU A 300 -3.63 12.00 2.93
CA LEU A 300 -4.12 13.14 2.15
C LEU A 300 -3.91 12.93 0.64
N LEU A 301 -2.77 12.39 0.21
CA LEU A 301 -2.51 12.12 -1.20
C LEU A 301 -3.26 10.89 -1.71
N SER A 302 -3.53 9.91 -0.85
CA SER A 302 -4.28 8.70 -1.26
C SER A 302 -5.79 8.95 -1.31
N PHE A 303 -6.32 9.86 -0.48
CA PHE A 303 -7.73 10.23 -0.49
C PHE A 303 -7.89 11.75 -0.31
N PRO A 304 -7.58 12.55 -1.35
CA PRO A 304 -7.68 14.01 -1.29
C PRO A 304 -9.03 14.58 -0.83
N PRO A 305 -10.20 13.95 -1.10
CA PRO A 305 -11.48 14.46 -0.62
C PRO A 305 -11.55 14.71 0.90
N ILE A 306 -10.77 13.97 1.71
CA ILE A 306 -10.69 14.20 3.16
C ILE A 306 -10.30 15.63 3.53
N ILE A 307 -9.55 16.31 2.65
CA ILE A 307 -9.11 17.70 2.83
C ILE A 307 -10.31 18.66 2.82
N PHE A 308 -11.45 18.27 2.25
CA PHE A 308 -12.62 19.15 2.10
C PHE A 308 -13.73 18.85 3.10
N CYS A 309 -13.61 17.79 3.90
CA CYS A 309 -14.62 17.38 4.87
C CYS A 309 -14.53 18.14 6.19
N ASP A 310 -15.68 18.45 6.78
CA ASP A 310 -15.77 18.96 8.15
C ASP A 310 -15.40 17.86 9.17
N ILE A 311 -14.47 18.18 10.07
CA ILE A 311 -13.95 17.22 11.05
C ILE A 311 -15.05 16.73 12.01
N GLU A 312 -15.90 17.63 12.51
CA GLU A 312 -16.92 17.34 13.52
C GLU A 312 -18.18 16.73 12.90
N LYS A 313 -18.59 17.21 11.73
CA LYS A 313 -19.86 16.83 11.10
C LYS A 313 -19.73 15.65 10.15
N GLU A 314 -18.55 15.42 9.57
CA GLU A 314 -18.36 14.37 8.57
C GLU A 314 -17.35 13.32 9.02
N ILE A 315 -16.11 13.70 9.31
CA ILE A 315 -15.03 12.73 9.57
C ILE A 315 -15.28 11.97 10.88
N LYS A 316 -15.51 12.66 12.00
CA LYS A 316 -15.74 12.03 13.31
C LYS A 316 -16.95 11.09 13.30
N PRO A 317 -18.15 11.46 12.80
CA PRO A 317 -19.29 10.54 12.78
C PRO A 317 -19.01 9.28 11.94
N LYS A 318 -18.35 9.43 10.79
CA LYS A 318 -17.95 8.30 9.94
C LYS A 318 -16.97 7.37 10.67
N LEU A 319 -16.00 7.92 11.40
CA LEU A 319 -15.08 7.12 12.21
C LEU A 319 -15.78 6.47 13.41
N CYS A 320 -16.68 7.17 14.09
CA CYS A 320 -17.45 6.65 15.23
C CYS A 320 -18.40 5.51 14.83
N ALA A 321 -19.04 5.61 13.66
CA ALA A 321 -19.86 4.53 13.13
C ALA A 321 -19.01 3.28 12.88
N PHE A 322 -17.82 3.48 12.31
CA PHE A 322 -16.89 2.40 12.00
C PHE A 322 -16.20 1.84 13.26
N SER A 323 -15.89 2.67 14.25
CA SER A 323 -15.19 2.29 15.49
C SER A 323 -15.96 1.34 16.39
N LYS A 324 -17.28 1.19 16.19
CA LYS A 324 -18.08 0.14 16.86
C LYS A 324 -17.55 -1.29 16.61
N GLY A 325 -16.63 -1.49 15.66
CA GLY A 325 -15.90 -2.75 15.43
C GLY A 325 -14.40 -2.72 15.75
N PHE A 326 -13.80 -1.56 16.06
CA PHE A 326 -12.35 -1.40 16.07
C PHE A 326 -11.87 -0.43 17.16
N GLU A 327 -10.68 -0.68 17.71
CA GLU A 327 -10.01 0.27 18.62
C GLU A 327 -9.44 1.47 17.83
N GLU A 328 -9.38 2.66 18.43
CA GLU A 328 -8.88 3.89 17.78
C GLU A 328 -7.48 3.73 17.20
N LYS A 329 -6.57 3.09 17.94
CA LYS A 329 -5.19 2.82 17.48
C LYS A 329 -5.13 1.95 16.22
N ASP A 330 -6.16 1.14 15.98
CA ASP A 330 -6.25 0.30 14.79
C ASP A 330 -6.76 1.11 13.60
N ILE A 331 -7.70 2.04 13.84
CA ILE A 331 -8.23 2.94 12.82
C ILE A 331 -7.11 3.77 12.19
N ALA A 332 -6.20 4.36 12.98
CA ALA A 332 -5.07 5.12 12.44
C ALA A 332 -4.18 4.27 11.52
N LYS A 333 -3.87 3.03 11.92
CA LYS A 333 -3.11 2.08 11.09
C LYS A 333 -3.86 1.67 9.82
N MET A 334 -5.19 1.61 9.88
CA MET A 334 -6.03 1.31 8.73
C MET A 334 -6.11 2.49 7.77
N LEU A 335 -6.30 3.72 8.24
CA LEU A 335 -6.30 4.95 7.43
C LEU A 335 -5.00 5.09 6.64
N MET A 336 -3.86 4.78 7.25
CA MET A 336 -2.56 4.74 6.59
C MET A 336 -2.46 3.76 5.41
N LYS A 337 -3.23 2.67 5.44
CA LYS A 337 -3.26 1.65 4.38
C LYS A 337 -4.38 1.86 3.38
N TYR A 338 -5.51 2.41 3.82
CA TYR A 338 -6.76 2.48 3.09
C TYR A 338 -7.65 3.63 3.60
N PRO A 339 -7.32 4.89 3.27
CA PRO A 339 -8.03 6.06 3.78
C PRO A 339 -9.47 6.19 3.25
N TRP A 340 -9.80 5.50 2.15
CA TRP A 340 -11.15 5.43 1.60
C TRP A 340 -12.18 4.76 2.53
N ILE A 341 -11.79 4.27 3.70
CA ILE A 341 -12.71 3.81 4.74
C ILE A 341 -13.72 4.89 5.19
N LEU A 342 -13.43 6.16 4.91
CA LEU A 342 -14.30 7.31 5.17
C LEU A 342 -15.35 7.56 4.06
N SER A 343 -15.29 6.83 2.95
CA SER A 343 -16.29 6.91 1.90
C SER A 343 -17.57 6.20 2.32
N THR A 344 -18.73 6.78 1.99
CA THR A 344 -20.04 6.21 2.34
C THR A 344 -20.24 4.87 1.65
N SER A 345 -19.88 4.76 0.37
CA SER A 345 -19.98 3.51 -0.39
C SER A 345 -19.16 2.36 0.24
N ILE A 346 -17.98 2.67 0.78
CA ILE A 346 -17.12 1.70 1.49
C ILE A 346 -17.70 1.30 2.85
N GLN A 347 -18.27 2.25 3.60
CA GLN A 347 -18.93 1.95 4.88
C GLN A 347 -20.19 1.10 4.71
N GLU A 348 -20.99 1.37 3.69
CA GLU A 348 -22.15 0.51 3.36
C GLU A 348 -21.72 -0.89 2.94
N ASN A 349 -20.59 -1.03 2.24
CA ASN A 349 -20.09 -2.34 1.83
C ASN A 349 -19.60 -3.16 3.03
N TYR A 350 -19.10 -2.54 4.10
CA TYR A 350 -18.74 -3.25 5.32
C TYR A 350 -19.92 -4.07 5.87
N GLU A 351 -21.12 -3.51 5.93
CA GLU A 351 -22.32 -4.25 6.38
C GLU A 351 -22.67 -5.41 5.46
N LYS A 352 -22.50 -5.24 4.14
CA LYS A 352 -22.69 -6.33 3.15
C LYS A 352 -21.69 -7.46 3.36
N ILE A 353 -20.44 -7.13 3.69
CA ILE A 353 -19.37 -8.10 4.01
C ILE A 353 -19.72 -8.86 5.28
N LEU A 354 -20.16 -8.16 6.33
CA LEU A 354 -20.59 -8.79 7.58
C LEU A 354 -21.75 -9.75 7.35
N ALA A 355 -22.77 -9.33 6.60
CA ALA A 355 -23.91 -10.18 6.25
C ALA A 355 -23.47 -11.45 5.50
N PHE A 356 -22.62 -11.30 4.48
CA PHE A 356 -22.07 -12.41 3.71
C PHE A 356 -21.32 -13.42 4.58
N PHE A 357 -20.42 -12.96 5.46
CA PHE A 357 -19.66 -13.87 6.32
C PHE A 357 -20.49 -14.49 7.45
N ASN A 358 -21.52 -13.78 7.92
CA ASN A 358 -22.50 -14.33 8.86
C ASN A 358 -23.25 -15.53 8.26
N GLU A 359 -23.67 -15.45 6.98
CA GLU A 359 -24.26 -16.60 6.27
C GLU A 359 -23.30 -17.80 6.20
N LYS A 360 -22.00 -17.54 6.09
CA LYS A 360 -20.95 -18.58 6.11
C LYS A 360 -20.61 -19.07 7.52
N LYS A 361 -21.31 -18.60 8.56
CA LYS A 361 -21.06 -18.92 9.98
C LYS A 361 -19.67 -18.52 10.45
N VAL A 362 -19.13 -17.42 9.90
CA VAL A 362 -17.89 -16.81 10.34
C VAL A 362 -18.22 -15.71 11.35
N PRO A 363 -17.63 -15.72 12.56
CA PRO A 363 -17.90 -14.70 13.56
C PRO A 363 -17.46 -13.31 13.11
N LYS A 364 -18.24 -12.28 13.45
CA LYS A 364 -17.90 -10.86 13.17
C LYS A 364 -16.48 -10.52 13.60
N SER A 365 -16.05 -10.91 14.81
CA SER A 365 -14.70 -10.64 15.32
C SER A 365 -13.57 -11.18 14.43
N SER A 366 -13.81 -12.28 13.70
CA SER A 366 -12.83 -12.81 12.75
C SER A 366 -12.77 -11.99 11.47
N VAL A 367 -13.92 -11.48 11.02
CA VAL A 367 -14.00 -10.57 9.87
C VAL A 367 -13.36 -9.24 10.21
N ASP A 368 -13.62 -8.69 11.39
CA ASP A 368 -13.00 -7.46 11.89
C ASP A 368 -11.48 -7.63 11.97
N LEU A 369 -10.98 -8.75 12.51
CA LEU A 369 -9.54 -9.05 12.53
C LEU A 369 -8.92 -9.11 11.12
N ALA A 370 -9.64 -9.69 10.16
CA ALA A 370 -9.21 -9.75 8.76
C ALA A 370 -9.15 -8.35 8.12
N ILE A 371 -10.18 -7.52 8.32
CA ILE A 371 -10.24 -6.15 7.82
C ILE A 371 -9.15 -5.29 8.48
N ARG A 372 -8.90 -5.45 9.77
CA ARG A 372 -7.86 -4.73 10.52
C ARG A 372 -6.47 -4.96 9.92
N SER A 373 -6.16 -6.20 9.56
CA SER A 373 -4.88 -6.56 8.96
C SER A 373 -4.81 -6.15 7.48
N TRP A 374 -5.93 -6.25 6.75
CA TRP A 374 -6.02 -5.97 5.31
C TRP A 374 -7.30 -5.19 4.91
N PRO A 375 -7.32 -3.86 5.10
CA PRO A 375 -8.54 -3.05 4.89
C PRO A 375 -9.05 -2.99 3.45
N HIS A 376 -8.22 -3.37 2.47
CA HIS A 376 -8.59 -3.41 1.05
C HIS A 376 -9.77 -4.36 0.77
N ILE A 377 -10.08 -5.27 1.69
CA ILE A 377 -11.30 -6.09 1.65
C ILE A 377 -12.56 -5.22 1.55
N LEU A 378 -12.57 -4.04 2.16
CA LEU A 378 -13.71 -3.14 2.18
C LEU A 378 -14.08 -2.59 0.80
N GLY A 379 -13.14 -2.53 -0.15
CA GLY A 379 -13.41 -2.16 -1.55
C GLY A 379 -13.89 -3.31 -2.42
N CYS A 380 -13.79 -4.56 -1.95
CA CYS A 380 -14.15 -5.74 -2.72
C CYS A 380 -15.63 -6.09 -2.51
N SER A 381 -16.31 -6.49 -3.59
CA SER A 381 -17.70 -6.90 -3.52
C SER A 381 -17.84 -8.27 -2.88
N ALA A 382 -18.93 -8.46 -2.12
CA ALA A 382 -19.29 -9.76 -1.57
C ALA A 382 -19.40 -10.86 -2.65
N THR A 383 -19.79 -10.50 -3.88
CA THR A 383 -19.87 -11.43 -5.01
C THR A 383 -18.51 -11.95 -5.46
N LYS A 384 -17.48 -11.09 -5.55
CA LYS A 384 -16.11 -11.53 -5.87
C LYS A 384 -15.54 -12.40 -4.76
N MET A 385 -15.74 -11.99 -3.50
CA MET A 385 -15.33 -12.80 -2.34
C MET A 385 -16.04 -14.16 -2.31
N LYS A 386 -17.33 -14.20 -2.65
CA LYS A 386 -18.09 -15.46 -2.75
C LYS A 386 -17.46 -16.43 -3.74
N SER A 387 -17.05 -15.96 -4.91
CA SER A 387 -16.37 -16.81 -5.91
C SER A 387 -15.09 -17.44 -5.35
N MET A 388 -14.28 -16.68 -4.60
CA MET A 388 -13.08 -17.22 -3.96
C MET A 388 -13.41 -18.19 -2.81
N VAL A 389 -14.43 -17.88 -1.99
CA VAL A 389 -14.89 -18.78 -0.92
C VAL A 389 -15.45 -20.09 -1.49
N GLU A 390 -16.05 -20.07 -2.68
CA GLU A 390 -16.49 -21.27 -3.39
C GLU A 390 -15.31 -22.16 -3.78
N GLN A 391 -14.21 -21.58 -4.28
CA GLN A 391 -12.96 -22.32 -4.52
C GLN A 391 -12.45 -22.98 -3.23
N PHE A 392 -12.46 -22.26 -2.10
CA PHE A 392 -12.05 -22.85 -0.82
C PHE A 392 -12.93 -24.03 -0.39
N ASN A 393 -14.23 -24.00 -0.71
CA ASN A 393 -15.16 -25.06 -0.38
C ASN A 393 -14.83 -26.38 -1.11
N GLU A 394 -14.30 -26.31 -2.34
CA GLU A 394 -13.87 -27.48 -3.13
C GLU A 394 -12.76 -28.26 -2.40
N PHE A 395 -11.92 -27.57 -1.62
CA PHE A 395 -10.88 -28.18 -0.78
C PHE A 395 -11.34 -28.46 0.66
N GLY A 396 -12.65 -28.41 0.93
CA GLY A 396 -13.23 -28.70 2.24
C GLY A 396 -13.10 -27.59 3.27
N VAL A 397 -12.65 -26.39 2.88
CA VAL A 397 -12.51 -25.23 3.76
C VAL A 397 -13.82 -24.46 3.82
N LYS A 398 -14.67 -24.84 4.77
CA LYS A 398 -16.02 -24.27 4.96
C LYS A 398 -16.32 -23.96 6.42
N LYS A 399 -17.29 -23.08 6.66
CA LYS A 399 -17.77 -22.70 8.00
C LYS A 399 -16.60 -22.23 8.87
N LYS A 400 -16.42 -22.81 10.07
CA LYS A 400 -15.32 -22.51 10.99
C LYS A 400 -13.91 -22.69 10.40
N MET A 401 -13.74 -23.51 9.36
CA MET A 401 -12.42 -23.69 8.72
C MET A 401 -12.03 -22.47 7.86
N LEU A 402 -12.97 -21.60 7.51
CA LEU A 402 -12.70 -20.37 6.79
C LEU A 402 -12.02 -19.32 7.68
N VAL A 403 -12.30 -19.35 8.99
CA VAL A 403 -11.74 -18.41 9.98
C VAL A 403 -10.21 -18.32 9.89
N PRO A 404 -9.42 -19.41 10.05
CA PRO A 404 -7.97 -19.32 10.00
C PRO A 404 -7.44 -18.85 8.64
N VAL A 405 -8.16 -19.11 7.54
CA VAL A 405 -7.76 -18.66 6.20
C VAL A 405 -7.88 -17.14 6.08
N ILE A 406 -9.04 -16.59 6.43
CA ILE A 406 -9.30 -15.15 6.26
C ILE A 406 -8.58 -14.30 7.31
N THR A 407 -8.30 -14.83 8.51
CA THR A 407 -7.59 -14.08 9.55
C THR A 407 -6.08 -14.08 9.33
N SER A 408 -5.51 -15.17 8.81
CA SER A 408 -4.06 -15.28 8.58
C SER A 408 -3.64 -14.68 7.23
N SER A 409 -4.47 -14.86 6.19
CA SER A 409 -4.17 -14.34 4.85
C SER A 409 -5.42 -13.75 4.16
N PRO A 410 -5.99 -12.65 4.69
CA PRO A 410 -7.20 -12.02 4.16
C PRO A 410 -7.11 -11.62 2.68
N GLN A 411 -5.92 -11.28 2.20
CA GLN A 411 -5.66 -10.90 0.81
C GLN A 411 -6.02 -11.99 -0.20
N LEU A 412 -6.15 -13.25 0.21
CA LEU A 412 -6.62 -14.32 -0.68
C LEU A 412 -8.03 -14.04 -1.20
N LEU A 413 -8.89 -13.43 -0.38
CA LEU A 413 -10.26 -13.07 -0.78
C LEU A 413 -10.31 -12.08 -1.95
N LEU A 414 -9.20 -11.39 -2.20
CA LEU A 414 -9.06 -10.39 -3.27
C LEU A 414 -8.44 -10.95 -4.55
N LYS A 415 -7.90 -12.17 -4.50
CA LYS A 415 -7.30 -12.80 -5.69
C LYS A 415 -8.37 -13.25 -6.68
N LYS A 416 -7.95 -13.42 -7.92
CA LYS A 416 -8.77 -14.08 -8.94
C LYS A 416 -8.76 -15.60 -8.70
N PRO A 417 -9.87 -16.32 -8.88
CA PRO A 417 -9.92 -17.78 -8.76
C PRO A 417 -8.82 -18.49 -9.55
N LYS A 418 -8.52 -18.00 -10.76
CA LYS A 418 -7.45 -18.54 -11.62
C LYS A 418 -6.07 -18.48 -10.96
N GLU A 419 -5.71 -17.38 -10.29
CA GLU A 419 -4.41 -17.25 -9.61
C GLU A 419 -4.31 -18.22 -8.42
N PHE A 420 -5.40 -18.44 -7.72
CA PHE A 420 -5.46 -19.45 -6.66
C PHE A 420 -5.29 -20.86 -7.24
N GLN A 421 -5.98 -21.15 -8.34
CA GLN A 421 -5.92 -22.43 -9.03
C GLN A 421 -4.52 -22.74 -9.58
N GLU A 422 -3.77 -21.74 -10.03
CA GLU A 422 -2.36 -21.92 -10.45
C GLU A 422 -1.50 -22.48 -9.31
N VAL A 423 -1.69 -21.99 -8.07
CA VAL A 423 -0.98 -22.53 -6.91
C VAL A 423 -1.46 -23.94 -6.57
N VAL A 424 -2.76 -24.19 -6.63
CA VAL A 424 -3.33 -25.54 -6.41
C VAL A 424 -2.72 -26.53 -7.39
N SER A 425 -2.74 -26.24 -8.69
CA SER A 425 -2.21 -27.12 -9.74
C SER A 425 -0.71 -27.37 -9.56
N PHE A 426 0.06 -26.38 -9.12
CA PHE A 426 1.46 -26.59 -8.75
C PHE A 426 1.62 -27.53 -7.54
N MET A 427 0.75 -27.45 -6.53
CA MET A 427 0.78 -28.39 -5.41
C MET A 427 0.40 -29.81 -5.84
N GLU A 428 -0.55 -29.96 -6.76
CA GLU A 428 -0.91 -31.24 -7.36
C GLU A 428 0.24 -31.82 -8.19
N GLU A 429 0.92 -31.00 -9.00
CA GLU A 429 2.14 -31.35 -9.76
C GLU A 429 3.24 -31.92 -8.83
N ILE A 430 3.46 -31.29 -7.67
CA ILE A 430 4.41 -31.77 -6.67
C ILE A 430 3.96 -33.11 -6.05
N GLY A 431 2.66 -33.41 -6.04
CA GLY A 431 2.10 -34.69 -5.59
C GLY A 431 1.21 -34.61 -4.34
N PHE A 432 0.63 -33.45 -4.04
CA PHE A 432 -0.37 -33.33 -2.97
C PHE A 432 -1.78 -33.66 -3.49
N ASP A 433 -2.50 -34.48 -2.73
CA ASP A 433 -3.93 -34.71 -2.96
C ASP A 433 -4.78 -33.52 -2.46
N SER A 434 -5.98 -33.35 -3.01
CA SER A 434 -6.86 -32.22 -2.71
C SER A 434 -7.22 -32.10 -1.22
N LYS A 435 -7.33 -33.22 -0.49
CA LYS A 435 -7.59 -33.22 0.96
C LYS A 435 -6.37 -32.72 1.74
N THR A 436 -5.16 -33.04 1.31
CA THR A 436 -3.93 -32.49 1.88
C THR A 436 -3.79 -31.01 1.56
N ILE A 437 -4.10 -30.58 0.34
CA ILE A 437 -4.10 -29.16 -0.06
C ILE A 437 -5.05 -28.35 0.84
N GLY A 438 -6.28 -28.83 1.05
CA GLY A 438 -7.23 -28.17 1.96
C GLY A 438 -6.73 -28.02 3.39
N ARG A 439 -6.00 -29.03 3.91
CA ARG A 439 -5.35 -28.94 5.23
C ARG A 439 -4.22 -27.93 5.26
N ILE A 440 -3.42 -27.85 4.19
CA ILE A 440 -2.35 -26.86 4.07
C ILE A 440 -2.95 -25.45 3.97
N LEU A 441 -4.00 -25.25 3.18
CA LEU A 441 -4.71 -23.98 3.06
C LEU A 441 -5.23 -23.48 4.41
N CYS A 442 -5.82 -24.35 5.23
CA CYS A 442 -6.28 -23.96 6.56
C CYS A 442 -5.13 -23.59 7.52
N ARG A 443 -3.94 -24.16 7.33
CA ARG A 443 -2.80 -24.01 8.26
C ARG A 443 -1.87 -22.86 7.86
N CYS A 444 -1.59 -22.73 6.56
CA CYS A 444 -0.68 -21.75 5.98
C CYS A 444 -1.27 -21.19 4.68
N PRO A 445 -2.36 -20.42 4.76
CA PRO A 445 -3.00 -19.84 3.58
C PRO A 445 -2.06 -18.90 2.80
N GLU A 446 -1.03 -18.34 3.42
CA GLU A 446 -0.02 -17.46 2.81
C GLU A 446 0.72 -18.13 1.64
N ILE A 447 0.82 -19.46 1.64
CA ILE A 447 1.40 -20.23 0.53
C ILE A 447 0.57 -20.00 -0.74
N PHE A 448 -0.76 -19.97 -0.63
CA PHE A 448 -1.69 -19.74 -1.74
C PHE A 448 -1.75 -18.28 -2.17
N ALA A 449 -1.19 -17.36 -1.36
CA ALA A 449 -1.03 -15.97 -1.74
C ALA A 449 0.29 -15.73 -2.49
N SER A 450 1.20 -16.71 -2.51
CA SER A 450 2.54 -16.60 -3.09
C SER A 450 2.55 -16.87 -4.60
N SER A 451 3.53 -16.30 -5.30
CA SER A 451 3.77 -16.60 -6.71
C SER A 451 4.36 -18.00 -6.88
N VAL A 452 3.81 -18.78 -7.81
CA VAL A 452 4.34 -20.10 -8.18
C VAL A 452 5.78 -19.99 -8.66
N ASP A 453 6.04 -19.23 -9.73
CA ASP A 453 7.35 -19.23 -10.38
C ASP A 453 8.40 -18.40 -9.64
N ASN A 454 7.99 -17.29 -9.01
CA ASN A 454 8.95 -16.41 -8.34
C ASN A 454 9.31 -16.88 -6.93
N THR A 455 8.45 -17.66 -6.29
CA THR A 455 8.62 -18.06 -4.89
C THR A 455 8.60 -19.57 -4.70
N LEU A 456 7.47 -20.23 -4.98
CA LEU A 456 7.27 -21.62 -4.58
C LEU A 456 8.17 -22.59 -5.36
N ARG A 457 8.22 -22.46 -6.68
CA ARG A 457 9.03 -23.31 -7.57
C ARG A 457 10.52 -23.19 -7.26
N LYS A 458 11.02 -21.96 -7.05
CA LYS A 458 12.42 -21.72 -6.67
C LYS A 458 12.76 -22.38 -5.34
N LYS A 459 11.86 -22.32 -4.34
CA LYS A 459 12.08 -22.99 -3.04
C LYS A 459 12.08 -24.51 -3.16
N VAL A 460 11.17 -25.07 -3.95
CA VAL A 460 11.13 -26.52 -4.20
C VAL A 460 12.39 -26.99 -4.91
N ASN A 461 12.83 -26.28 -5.95
CA ASN A 461 14.06 -26.59 -6.68
C ASN A 461 15.30 -26.48 -5.78
N PHE A 462 15.40 -25.41 -4.98
CA PHE A 462 16.50 -25.25 -4.01
C PHE A 462 16.61 -26.45 -3.05
N LEU A 463 15.49 -26.92 -2.51
CA LEU A 463 15.48 -28.08 -1.61
C LEU A 463 15.88 -29.35 -2.36
N ALA A 464 15.42 -29.52 -3.61
CA ALA A 464 15.79 -30.65 -4.46
C ALA A 464 17.29 -30.65 -4.79
N ASP A 465 17.87 -29.50 -5.15
CA ASP A 465 19.31 -29.32 -5.44
C ASP A 465 20.17 -29.54 -4.19
N PHE A 466 19.64 -29.19 -3.01
CA PHE A 466 20.24 -29.55 -1.73
C PHE A 466 20.10 -31.06 -1.41
N GLY A 467 19.34 -31.83 -2.17
CA GLY A 467 19.22 -33.28 -2.00
C GLY A 467 18.09 -33.72 -1.06
N VAL A 468 17.08 -32.86 -0.84
CA VAL A 468 15.82 -33.24 -0.22
C VAL A 468 14.99 -33.98 -1.27
N SER A 469 14.74 -35.27 -1.05
CA SER A 469 13.94 -36.07 -2.00
C SER A 469 12.48 -35.59 -2.07
N ARG A 470 11.81 -35.86 -3.19
CA ARG A 470 10.38 -35.54 -3.38
C ARG A 470 9.50 -36.11 -2.28
N ASP A 471 9.71 -37.38 -1.90
CA ASP A 471 8.96 -38.02 -0.81
C ASP A 471 9.19 -37.37 0.55
N CYS A 472 10.42 -36.90 0.79
CA CYS A 472 10.74 -36.15 1.99
C CYS A 472 10.03 -34.79 1.98
N LEU A 473 10.08 -34.06 0.86
CA LEU A 473 9.41 -32.77 0.69
C LEU A 473 7.90 -32.90 0.96
N LEU A 474 7.23 -33.87 0.34
CA LEU A 474 5.80 -34.13 0.54
C LEU A 474 5.48 -34.40 2.01
N ARG A 475 6.31 -35.17 2.69
CA ARG A 475 6.15 -35.50 4.12
C ARG A 475 6.37 -34.29 5.01
N VAL A 476 7.37 -33.47 4.70
CA VAL A 476 7.73 -32.26 5.44
C VAL A 476 6.63 -31.21 5.31
N VAL A 477 6.25 -30.85 4.09
CA VAL A 477 5.23 -29.82 3.83
C VAL A 477 3.87 -30.25 4.38
N ARG A 478 3.52 -31.54 4.35
CA ARG A 478 2.28 -32.04 4.98
C ARG A 478 2.25 -31.80 6.50
N LYS A 479 3.40 -31.86 7.17
CA LYS A 479 3.50 -31.70 8.64
C LYS A 479 3.83 -30.28 9.08
N TYR A 480 4.57 -29.54 8.25
CA TYR A 480 5.11 -28.22 8.53
C TYR A 480 5.19 -27.39 7.23
N PRO A 481 4.04 -26.99 6.67
CA PRO A 481 3.98 -26.19 5.45
C PRO A 481 4.68 -24.82 5.58
N GLU A 482 4.79 -24.29 6.81
CA GLU A 482 5.47 -23.03 7.15
C GLU A 482 6.92 -22.99 6.61
N MET A 483 7.57 -24.14 6.41
CA MET A 483 8.89 -24.22 5.78
C MET A 483 8.93 -23.52 4.41
N LEU A 484 7.84 -23.60 3.63
CA LEU A 484 7.76 -22.95 2.32
C LEU A 484 7.64 -21.42 2.41
N LEU A 485 7.38 -20.87 3.60
CA LEU A 485 7.35 -19.43 3.85
C LEU A 485 8.71 -18.88 4.28
N LEU A 486 9.60 -19.74 4.80
CA LEU A 486 10.95 -19.34 5.21
C LEU A 486 11.79 -18.85 4.02
N ASP A 487 12.65 -17.86 4.29
CA ASP A 487 13.53 -17.28 3.28
C ASP A 487 14.69 -18.22 2.93
N THR A 488 14.98 -18.40 1.64
CA THR A 488 16.02 -19.33 1.20
C THR A 488 17.40 -18.88 1.65
N ASP A 489 17.76 -17.63 1.37
CA ASP A 489 19.13 -17.13 1.47
C ASP A 489 19.49 -16.71 2.91
N ASN A 490 18.52 -16.14 3.63
CA ASN A 490 18.71 -15.62 4.97
C ASN A 490 18.30 -16.62 6.05
N THR A 491 17.46 -17.61 5.71
CA THR A 491 16.94 -18.56 6.70
C THR A 491 17.41 -19.99 6.48
N LEU A 492 17.00 -20.61 5.37
CA LEU A 492 17.21 -22.05 5.14
C LEU A 492 18.69 -22.37 4.92
N LEU A 493 19.33 -21.70 3.96
CA LEU A 493 20.71 -21.97 3.58
C LEU A 493 21.71 -21.74 4.72
N PRO A 494 21.67 -20.64 5.49
CA PRO A 494 22.61 -20.44 6.60
C PRO A 494 22.50 -21.53 7.68
N ARG A 495 21.29 -22.03 7.95
CA ARG A 495 21.07 -23.11 8.93
C ARG A 495 21.59 -24.45 8.44
N MET A 496 21.37 -24.75 7.15
CA MET A 496 21.93 -25.94 6.51
C MET A 496 23.46 -25.91 6.51
N ILE A 497 24.06 -24.78 6.12
CA ILE A 497 25.52 -24.57 6.14
C ILE A 497 26.07 -24.70 7.55
N PHE A 498 25.40 -24.11 8.55
CA PHE A 498 25.82 -24.22 9.94
C PHE A 498 25.87 -25.68 10.40
N LEU A 499 24.82 -26.47 10.15
CA LEU A 499 24.80 -27.90 10.49
C LEU A 499 25.94 -28.67 9.79
N MET A 500 26.25 -28.32 8.54
CA MET A 500 27.39 -28.92 7.83
C MET A 500 28.74 -28.52 8.43
N ARG A 501 28.91 -27.25 8.81
CA ARG A 501 30.14 -26.74 9.45
C ARG A 501 30.42 -27.38 10.81
N VAL A 502 29.37 -27.83 11.51
CA VAL A 502 29.50 -28.57 12.77
C VAL A 502 30.04 -29.99 12.55
N GLY A 503 30.11 -30.46 11.30
CA GLY A 503 30.68 -31.77 10.93
C GLY A 503 29.65 -32.78 10.44
N LEU A 504 28.40 -32.38 10.20
CA LEU A 504 27.38 -33.25 9.62
C LEU A 504 27.50 -33.28 8.09
N SER A 505 27.37 -34.45 7.49
CA SER A 505 27.31 -34.56 6.04
C SER A 505 26.01 -33.99 5.46
N LYS A 506 26.03 -33.60 4.18
CA LYS A 506 24.82 -33.16 3.44
C LYS A 506 23.68 -34.17 3.56
N ARG A 507 23.98 -35.47 3.50
CA ARG A 507 23.00 -36.57 3.66
C ARG A 507 22.38 -36.61 5.05
N GLU A 508 23.18 -36.43 6.11
CA GLU A 508 22.69 -36.39 7.48
C GLU A 508 21.82 -35.17 7.73
N VAL A 509 22.20 -34.00 7.22
CA VAL A 509 21.38 -32.78 7.31
C VAL A 509 20.03 -32.99 6.61
N CYS A 510 20.01 -33.55 5.40
CA CYS A 510 18.76 -33.91 4.72
C CYS A 510 17.92 -34.88 5.55
N SER A 511 18.52 -35.92 6.12
CA SER A 511 17.84 -36.89 6.99
C SER A 511 17.21 -36.19 8.21
N MET A 512 17.93 -35.28 8.85
CA MET A 512 17.43 -34.49 9.98
C MET A 512 16.22 -33.64 9.60
N ILE A 513 16.27 -32.96 8.45
CA ILE A 513 15.16 -32.15 7.92
C ILE A 513 13.93 -33.03 7.65
N CYS A 514 14.12 -34.20 7.05
CA CYS A 514 13.03 -35.14 6.77
C CYS A 514 12.36 -35.67 8.04
N ARG A 515 13.14 -35.84 9.12
CA ARG A 515 12.63 -36.33 10.41
C ARG A 515 11.99 -35.21 11.24
N PHE A 516 12.52 -33.99 11.16
CA PHE A 516 12.09 -32.86 11.97
C PHE A 516 12.42 -31.51 11.28
N SER A 517 11.60 -31.11 10.32
CA SER A 517 11.79 -29.86 9.57
C SER A 517 11.75 -28.55 10.37
N PRO A 518 11.07 -28.44 11.54
CA PRO A 518 11.12 -27.22 12.33
C PRO A 518 12.54 -26.85 12.79
N ILE A 519 13.52 -27.75 12.68
CA ILE A 519 14.94 -27.42 12.92
C ILE A 519 15.40 -26.22 12.09
N LEU A 520 14.87 -26.04 10.87
CA LEU A 520 15.20 -24.91 10.00
C LEU A 520 14.49 -23.61 10.39
N GLY A 521 13.56 -23.66 11.35
CA GLY A 521 12.96 -22.46 11.96
C GLY A 521 13.77 -21.92 13.13
N TYR A 522 14.63 -22.73 13.75
CA TYR A 522 15.35 -22.34 14.96
C TYR A 522 16.53 -21.40 14.69
N SER A 523 16.73 -20.43 15.58
CA SER A 523 17.89 -19.52 15.53
C SER A 523 19.19 -20.28 15.78
N ILE A 524 20.21 -19.99 14.97
CA ILE A 524 21.55 -20.58 15.12
C ILE A 524 22.13 -20.22 16.49
N GLU A 525 22.21 -18.93 16.80
CA GLU A 525 22.86 -18.43 18.02
C GLU A 525 22.07 -18.72 19.29
N MET A 526 20.73 -18.62 19.24
CA MET A 526 19.91 -18.74 20.45
C MET A 526 19.49 -20.18 20.77
N VAL A 527 19.49 -21.08 19.77
CA VAL A 527 18.92 -22.42 19.93
C VAL A 527 19.89 -23.51 19.49
N LEU A 528 20.34 -23.49 18.23
CA LEU A 528 21.12 -24.61 17.69
C LEU A 528 22.49 -24.72 18.36
N LYS A 529 23.25 -23.61 18.37
CA LYS A 529 24.63 -23.57 18.88
C LYS A 529 24.72 -23.85 20.39
N PRO A 530 23.94 -23.23 21.30
CA PRO A 530 24.05 -23.51 22.73
C PRO A 530 23.70 -24.97 23.08
N LYS A 531 22.73 -25.56 22.38
CA LYS A 531 22.34 -26.96 22.60
C LYS A 531 23.39 -27.93 22.04
N LEU A 532 23.98 -27.62 20.88
CA LEU A 532 25.13 -28.36 20.36
C LEU A 532 26.34 -28.31 21.29
N ASP A 533 26.69 -27.12 21.79
CA ASP A 533 27.79 -26.96 22.73
C ASP A 533 27.56 -27.77 24.00
N PHE A 534 26.34 -27.77 24.56
CA PHE A 534 26.01 -28.60 25.71
C PHE A 534 26.12 -30.10 25.41
N LEU A 535 25.60 -30.55 24.26
CA LEU A 535 25.69 -31.95 23.83
C LEU A 535 27.15 -32.43 23.72
N LEU A 536 27.98 -31.65 23.04
CA LEU A 536 29.35 -32.06 22.70
C LEU A 536 30.31 -31.86 23.88
N ARG A 537 30.24 -30.72 24.57
CA ARG A 537 31.21 -30.36 25.63
C ARG A 537 30.82 -30.92 26.99
N THR A 538 29.53 -30.87 27.33
CA THR A 538 29.05 -31.27 28.66
C THR A 538 28.56 -32.71 28.68
N MET A 539 27.68 -33.09 27.76
CA MET A 539 27.15 -34.46 27.72
C MET A 539 28.15 -35.45 27.09
N LYS A 540 29.15 -34.95 26.35
CA LYS A 540 30.15 -35.75 25.62
C LYS A 540 29.50 -36.79 24.69
N LYS A 541 28.35 -36.44 24.09
CA LYS A 541 27.63 -37.29 23.14
C LYS A 541 28.06 -37.00 21.69
N PRO A 542 28.12 -38.01 20.82
CA PRO A 542 28.49 -37.80 19.42
C PRO A 542 27.38 -37.10 18.63
N LEU A 543 27.74 -36.45 17.52
CA LEU A 543 26.80 -35.80 16.60
C LEU A 543 25.75 -36.77 16.02
N LYS A 544 26.05 -38.06 15.93
CA LYS A 544 25.11 -39.07 15.45
C LYS A 544 23.79 -39.08 16.24
N GLU A 545 23.83 -38.76 17.54
CA GLU A 545 22.65 -38.71 18.41
C GLU A 545 21.62 -37.66 17.94
N ILE A 546 22.08 -36.50 17.43
CA ILE A 546 21.15 -35.48 16.90
C ILE A 546 20.67 -35.81 15.49
N VAL A 547 21.39 -36.62 14.72
CA VAL A 547 20.91 -37.15 13.43
C VAL A 547 19.80 -38.16 13.66
N GLU A 548 19.95 -39.03 14.66
CA GLU A 548 18.96 -40.03 15.05
C GLU A 548 17.74 -39.39 15.73
N TYR A 549 17.95 -38.34 16.53
CA TYR A 549 16.88 -37.65 17.26
C TYR A 549 16.96 -36.10 17.16
N PRO A 550 16.65 -35.51 15.99
CA PRO A 550 16.79 -34.06 15.78
C PRO A 550 15.80 -33.23 16.59
N ARG A 551 14.73 -33.87 17.10
CA ARG A 551 13.77 -33.26 18.03
C ARG A 551 14.44 -32.77 19.32
N TYR A 552 15.67 -33.20 19.62
CA TYR A 552 16.53 -32.61 20.65
C TYR A 552 16.47 -31.07 20.69
N PHE A 553 16.54 -30.42 19.52
CA PHE A 553 16.53 -28.96 19.43
C PHE A 553 15.21 -28.30 19.83
N SER A 554 14.11 -29.05 19.93
CA SER A 554 12.81 -28.54 20.36
C SER A 554 12.63 -28.44 21.88
N TYR A 555 13.43 -29.18 22.65
CA TYR A 555 13.32 -29.18 24.11
C TYR A 555 14.07 -28.01 24.74
N SER A 556 13.54 -27.46 25.83
CA SER A 556 14.23 -26.39 26.58
C SER A 556 15.56 -26.89 27.14
N LEU A 557 16.64 -26.12 26.91
CA LEU A 557 17.97 -26.45 27.41
C LEU A 557 17.98 -26.48 28.95
N ASP A 558 17.47 -25.43 29.58
CA ASP A 558 17.54 -25.27 31.04
C ASP A 558 16.43 -26.00 31.79
N LYS A 559 15.22 -26.09 31.21
CA LYS A 559 14.08 -26.71 31.91
C LYS A 559 13.98 -28.22 31.74
N LYS A 560 14.55 -28.80 30.68
CA LYS A 560 14.38 -30.23 30.37
C LYS A 560 15.67 -30.96 30.08
N ILE A 561 16.54 -30.43 29.21
CA ILE A 561 17.77 -31.12 28.79
C ILE A 561 18.77 -31.21 29.95
N LYS A 562 19.15 -30.08 30.55
CA LYS A 562 20.11 -30.04 31.67
C LYS A 562 19.64 -30.85 32.89
N PRO A 563 18.41 -30.68 33.42
CA PRO A 563 17.98 -31.41 34.61
C PRO A 563 17.99 -32.92 34.42
N ARG A 564 17.48 -33.40 33.27
CA ARG A 564 17.45 -34.84 32.98
C ARG A 564 18.85 -35.42 32.78
N PHE A 565 19.73 -34.69 32.10
CA PHE A 565 21.14 -35.09 31.97
C PHE A 565 21.81 -35.26 33.33
N TRP A 566 21.66 -34.31 34.25
CA TRP A 566 22.30 -34.38 35.57
C TRP A 566 21.79 -35.55 36.42
N VAL A 567 20.50 -35.89 36.34
CA VAL A 567 19.94 -37.07 37.03
C VAL A 567 20.56 -38.37 36.50
N ILE A 568 20.63 -38.53 35.18
CA ILE A 568 21.25 -39.70 34.55
C ILE A 568 22.74 -39.78 34.86
N HIS A 569 23.45 -38.64 34.78
CA HIS A 569 24.88 -38.54 35.00
C HIS A 569 25.26 -38.84 36.46
N SER A 570 24.55 -38.28 37.44
CA SER A 570 24.76 -38.53 38.88
C SER A 570 24.58 -40.00 39.27
N ARG A 571 23.73 -40.73 38.52
CA ARG A 571 23.49 -42.16 38.70
C ARG A 571 24.38 -43.05 37.83
N LYS A 572 25.31 -42.46 37.07
CA LYS A 572 26.23 -43.15 36.14
C LYS A 572 25.51 -44.06 35.15
N LEU A 573 24.32 -43.63 34.70
CA LEU A 573 23.53 -44.34 33.70
C LEU A 573 23.87 -43.81 32.31
N GLU A 574 23.77 -44.69 31.30
CA GLU A 574 23.83 -44.30 29.90
C GLU A 574 22.43 -44.42 29.28
N CYS A 575 22.06 -43.45 28.44
CA CYS A 575 20.82 -43.48 27.68
C CYS A 575 20.95 -42.69 26.37
N SER A 576 20.11 -43.01 25.38
CA SER A 576 20.02 -42.20 24.16
C SER A 576 19.34 -40.85 24.42
N LEU A 577 19.52 -39.87 23.52
CA LEU A 577 18.77 -38.61 23.60
C LEU A 577 17.25 -38.83 23.52
N LYS A 578 16.83 -39.81 22.73
CA LYS A 578 15.41 -40.16 22.59
C LYS A 578 14.86 -40.63 23.92
N ASP A 579 15.48 -41.62 24.55
CA ASP A 579 14.99 -42.19 25.81
C ASP A 579 15.00 -41.16 26.94
N MET A 580 16.00 -40.28 26.96
CA MET A 580 16.08 -39.20 27.94
C MET A 580 14.94 -38.18 27.79
N LEU A 581 14.58 -37.80 26.56
CA LEU A 581 13.77 -36.60 26.31
C LEU A 581 12.34 -36.86 25.83
N SER A 582 12.09 -38.02 25.22
CA SER A 582 10.75 -38.34 24.70
C SER A 582 9.75 -38.69 25.79
N LYS A 583 10.22 -39.24 26.91
CA LYS A 583 9.41 -39.63 28.07
C LYS A 583 8.78 -38.42 28.75
N ASN A 584 7.58 -38.59 29.31
CA ASN A 584 7.01 -37.59 30.23
C ASN A 584 7.80 -37.56 31.55
N ASP A 585 7.43 -36.69 32.50
CA ASP A 585 8.21 -36.54 33.73
C ASP A 585 8.06 -37.74 34.67
N ASP A 586 6.87 -38.35 34.73
CA ASP A 586 6.58 -39.53 35.56
C ASP A 586 7.32 -40.78 35.06
N GLU A 587 7.26 -41.04 33.75
CA GLU A 587 7.98 -42.14 33.09
C GLU A 587 9.50 -42.00 33.31
N PHE A 588 10.02 -40.77 33.13
CA PHE A 588 11.43 -40.50 33.36
C PHE A 588 11.82 -40.73 34.82
N ALA A 589 10.97 -40.32 35.78
CA ALA A 589 11.22 -40.51 37.20
C ALA A 589 11.11 -41.98 37.63
N GLN A 590 10.14 -42.73 37.10
CA GLN A 590 10.00 -44.14 37.39
C GLN A 590 11.23 -44.94 36.94
N GLU A 591 11.71 -44.67 35.73
CA GLU A 591 12.82 -45.40 35.13
C GLU A 591 14.19 -44.97 35.68
N TYR A 592 14.42 -43.67 35.81
CA TYR A 592 15.75 -43.14 36.14
C TYR A 592 15.85 -42.60 37.57
N MET A 593 14.74 -42.26 38.23
CA MET A 593 14.75 -41.77 39.63
C MET A 593 14.46 -42.89 40.67
N GLY A 594 14.01 -44.07 40.24
CA GLY A 594 13.87 -45.24 41.12
C GLY A 594 12.59 -45.26 41.97
N ILE A 595 11.60 -44.44 41.63
CA ILE A 595 10.34 -44.31 42.37
C ILE A 595 9.53 -45.62 42.36
N GLY A 596 9.70 -46.48 41.33
CA GLY A 596 9.04 -47.78 41.26
C GLY A 596 9.51 -48.82 42.28
N ARG A 597 10.66 -48.64 42.95
CA ARG A 597 11.16 -49.60 43.98
C ARG A 597 10.54 -49.39 45.37
N PHE A 598 9.83 -48.30 45.61
CA PHE A 598 9.19 -48.02 46.91
C PHE A 598 7.72 -48.49 46.98
N LEU A 599 7.17 -49.07 45.91
CA LEU A 599 5.76 -49.51 45.84
C LEU A 599 5.57 -51.03 45.84
N VAL A 600 6.58 -51.81 46.26
CA VAL A 600 6.37 -53.24 46.52
C VAL A 600 5.85 -53.39 47.96
N VAL A 601 4.54 -53.52 48.10
CA VAL A 601 3.90 -53.96 49.35
C VAL A 601 4.37 -55.39 49.64
N PRO A 602 4.89 -55.71 50.85
CA PRO A 602 5.28 -57.07 51.17
C PRO A 602 4.08 -58.03 51.04
N SER A 603 4.27 -59.12 50.31
CA SER A 603 3.29 -60.19 50.18
C SER A 603 2.94 -60.77 51.56
N VAL A 604 1.67 -60.68 51.94
CA VAL A 604 1.11 -61.31 53.15
C VAL A 604 1.20 -62.83 52.99
N PRO A 605 1.71 -63.58 53.98
CA PRO A 605 1.79 -65.03 53.90
C PRO A 605 0.40 -65.67 53.99
N PRO A 606 0.21 -66.89 53.42
CA PRO A 606 -1.08 -67.55 53.41
C PRO A 606 -1.48 -67.91 54.86
N LYS A 607 -2.70 -67.55 55.24
CA LYS A 607 -3.30 -68.05 56.48
C LYS A 607 -3.79 -69.47 56.22
N ASP A 608 -3.16 -70.41 56.91
CA ASP A 608 -3.69 -71.75 57.15
C ASP A 608 -5.06 -71.69 57.83
N GLY A 609 -5.86 -72.71 57.54
CA GLY A 609 -7.30 -72.73 57.72
C GLY A 609 -7.81 -72.79 59.16
N SER A 610 -9.10 -72.49 59.29
CA SER A 610 -10.12 -73.31 59.96
C SER A 610 -11.49 -72.84 59.49
#